data_AF-X1KEK0-F1
#
_entry.id   AF-X1KEK0-F1
#
_cell.length_a   1.000
_cell.length_b   1.000
_cell.length_c   1.000
_cell.angle_alpha   90.00
_cell.angle_beta   90.00
_cell.angle_gamma   90.00
#
_symmetry.space_group_name_H-M   'P 1'
#
loop_
_entity.id
_entity.type
_entity.pdbx_description
1 polymer ?
#
loop_
_entity_poly.entity_id
_entity_poly.type
_entity_poly.pdbx_seq_one_letter_code
_entity_poly.pdbx_strand_id
1 'polypeptide(L)'
;MAEFNWEMLTVSELLRCFANILDELKERKVVRTRNNPVADYAEWLVTQQLGLSLERSSKRGYDAIDQNGKRYQIKSRRLDPTNES
;
A
#
# COMPACT_ATOMS: atom_id res chain seq x y z
N MET A 1 -13.78 17.09 -6.87
CA MET A 1 -13.00 16.66 -5.69
C MET A 1 -12.65 17.92 -4.91
N ALA A 2 -12.67 17.91 -3.59
CA ALA A 2 -12.21 19.07 -2.82
C ALA A 2 -10.72 19.30 -3.17
N GLU A 3 -10.38 20.50 -3.64
CA GLU A 3 -8.98 20.88 -3.85
C GLU A 3 -8.37 21.15 -2.47
N PHE A 4 -7.40 20.33 -2.09
CA PHE A 4 -6.59 20.58 -0.90
C PHE A 4 -5.48 21.56 -1.28
N ASN A 5 -5.43 22.71 -0.62
CA ASN A 5 -4.28 23.59 -0.69
C ASN A 5 -3.23 23.14 0.34
N TRP A 6 -2.31 22.29 -0.11
CA TRP A 6 -1.28 21.70 0.75
C TRP A 6 -0.30 22.73 1.31
N GLU A 7 -0.06 23.84 0.60
CA GLU A 7 0.89 24.88 1.00
C GLU A 7 0.42 25.67 2.23
N MET A 8 -0.89 25.69 2.48
CA MET A 8 -1.47 26.35 3.67
C MET A 8 -1.47 25.47 4.91
N LEU A 9 -1.17 24.17 4.78
CA LEU A 9 -1.17 23.25 5.91
C LEU A 9 0.17 23.26 6.61
N THR A 10 0.13 23.29 7.94
CA THR A 10 1.29 23.03 8.78
C THR A 10 1.74 21.58 8.62
N VAL A 11 2.99 21.29 8.98
CA VAL A 11 3.54 19.92 8.99
C VAL A 11 2.66 18.98 9.84
N SER A 12 2.15 19.44 10.98
CA SER A 12 1.28 18.62 11.84
C SER A 12 -0.06 18.29 11.19
N GLU A 13 -0.63 19.22 10.42
CA GLU A 13 -1.87 18.99 9.68
C GLU A 13 -1.64 18.02 8.52
N LEU A 14 -0.53 18.15 7.79
CA LEU A 14 -0.15 17.20 6.75
C LEU A 14 0.01 15.78 7.30
N LEU A 15 0.70 15.63 8.44
CA LEU A 15 0.87 14.32 9.09
C LEU A 15 -0.48 13.74 9.58
N ARG A 16 -1.37 14.59 10.11
CA ARG A 16 -2.71 14.15 10.52
C ARG A 16 -3.57 13.73 9.34
N CYS A 17 -3.54 14.50 8.24
CA CYS A 17 -4.19 14.12 6.99
C CYS A 17 -3.67 12.77 6.48
N PHE A 18 -2.35 12.58 6.48
CA PHE A 18 -1.76 11.30 6.09
C PHE A 18 -2.22 10.13 6.97
N ALA A 19 -2.25 10.31 8.29
CA ALA A 19 -2.76 9.29 9.22
C ALA A 19 -4.24 8.94 8.94
N ASN A 20 -5.10 9.96 8.76
CA ASN A 20 -6.52 9.76 8.45
C ASN A 20 -6.72 9.04 7.11
N ILE A 21 -5.91 9.36 6.09
CA ILE A 21 -5.93 8.67 4.80
C ILE A 21 -5.57 7.19 4.98
N LEU A 22 -4.52 6.89 5.76
CA LEU A 22 -4.13 5.50 6.03
C LEU A 22 -5.21 4.74 6.79
N ASP A 23 -5.89 5.38 7.74
CA ASP A 23 -7.02 4.79 8.46
C ASP A 23 -8.18 4.46 7.53
N GLU A 24 -8.55 5.39 6.64
CA GLU A 24 -9.61 5.17 5.65
C GLU A 24 -9.24 4.05 4.65
N LEU A 25 -8.00 4.03 4.14
CA LEU A 25 -7.55 2.96 3.25
C LEU A 25 -7.58 1.59 3.94
N LYS A 26 -7.26 1.55 5.23
CA LYS A 26 -7.30 0.32 6.03
C LYS A 26 -8.74 -0.14 6.29
N GLU A 27 -9.65 0.78 6.56
CA GLU A 27 -11.09 0.49 6.71
C GLU A 27 -11.67 -0.09 5.42
N ARG A 28 -11.23 0.43 4.26
CA ARG A 28 -11.55 -0.12 2.93
C ARG A 28 -10.90 -1.48 2.63
N LYS A 29 -10.02 -1.96 3.52
CA LYS A 29 -9.30 -3.24 3.41
C LYS A 29 -8.39 -3.34 2.18
N VAL A 30 -7.97 -2.20 1.64
CA VAL A 30 -7.02 -2.13 0.50
C VAL A 30 -5.58 -1.97 0.94
N VAL A 31 -5.36 -1.58 2.21
CA VAL A 31 -4.06 -1.65 2.88
C VAL A 31 -4.20 -2.39 4.22
N ARG A 32 -3.09 -2.94 4.72
CA ARG A 32 -3.05 -3.81 5.91
C ARG A 32 -2.41 -3.10 7.11
N THR A 33 -1.40 -2.28 6.84
CA THR A 33 -0.58 -1.55 7.80
C THR A 33 -0.72 -0.03 7.58
N ARG A 34 -0.05 0.74 8.42
CA ARG A 34 0.09 2.19 8.31
C ARG A 34 1.50 2.60 7.86
N ASN A 35 2.28 1.68 7.31
CA ASN A 35 3.70 1.90 7.05
C ASN A 35 3.95 2.41 5.63
N ASN A 36 3.58 1.61 4.63
CA ASN A 36 3.77 1.95 3.22
C ASN A 36 2.50 1.64 2.44
N PRO A 37 1.62 2.63 2.21
CA PRO A 37 0.35 2.39 1.53
C PRO A 37 0.53 1.92 0.09
N VAL A 38 1.62 2.29 -0.59
CA VAL A 38 1.88 1.87 -1.98
C VAL A 38 2.20 0.38 -2.03
N ALA A 39 3.05 -0.10 -1.12
CA ALA A 39 3.39 -1.52 -1.03
C ALA A 39 2.18 -2.36 -0.62
N ASP A 40 1.46 -1.94 0.42
CA ASP A 40 0.27 -2.64 0.91
C ASP A 40 -0.83 -2.71 -0.17
N TYR A 41 -1.03 -1.61 -0.89
CA TYR A 41 -2.02 -1.57 -1.97
C TYR A 41 -1.64 -2.46 -3.15
N ALA A 42 -0.36 -2.51 -3.52
CA ALA A 42 0.11 -3.40 -4.57
C ALA A 42 -0.04 -4.88 -4.18
N GLU A 43 0.28 -5.22 -2.93
CA GLU A 43 0.03 -6.55 -2.37
C GLU A 43 -1.46 -6.93 -2.46
N TRP A 44 -2.35 -6.04 -2.01
CA TRP A 44 -3.80 -6.24 -2.12
C TRP A 44 -4.22 -6.42 -3.58
N LEU A 45 -3.86 -5.49 -4.48
CA LEU A 45 -4.28 -5.51 -5.87
C LEU A 45 -3.84 -6.77 -6.60
N VAL A 46 -2.56 -7.14 -6.47
CA VAL A 46 -1.99 -8.32 -7.15
C VAL A 46 -2.64 -9.60 -6.64
N THR A 47 -2.88 -9.71 -5.33
CA THR A 47 -3.50 -10.91 -4.77
C THR A 47 -4.97 -11.06 -5.14
N GLN A 48 -5.72 -9.96 -5.20
CA GLN A 48 -7.09 -9.98 -5.72
C GLN A 48 -7.12 -10.38 -7.21
N GLN A 49 -6.25 -9.80 -8.02
CA GLN A 49 -6.27 -10.02 -9.48
C GLN A 49 -5.80 -11.42 -9.87
N LEU A 50 -4.84 -11.99 -9.14
CA LEU A 50 -4.22 -13.28 -9.46
C LEU A 50 -4.72 -14.44 -8.59
N GLY A 51 -5.69 -14.20 -7.69
CA GLY A 51 -6.22 -15.23 -6.78
C GLY A 51 -5.18 -15.79 -5.82
N LEU A 52 -4.23 -14.95 -5.38
CA LEU A 52 -3.18 -15.36 -4.44
C LEU A 52 -3.64 -15.15 -3.00
N SER A 53 -3.07 -15.93 -2.08
CA SER A 53 -3.20 -15.74 -0.65
C SER A 53 -2.02 -14.95 -0.12
N LEU A 54 -2.29 -13.83 0.54
CA LEU A 54 -1.24 -13.06 1.20
C LEU A 54 -0.68 -13.80 2.42
N GLU A 55 0.63 -13.77 2.59
CA GLU A 55 1.28 -14.22 3.82
C GLU A 55 0.97 -13.22 4.97
N ARG A 56 0.68 -13.75 6.16
CA ARG A 56 0.19 -12.98 7.33
C ARG A 56 1.32 -12.42 8.18
N SER A 57 2.50 -13.00 8.07
CA SER A 57 3.68 -12.64 8.85
C SER A 57 4.74 -12.07 7.93
N SER A 58 5.58 -11.16 8.42
CA SER A 58 6.77 -10.70 7.68
C SER A 58 7.81 -11.83 7.63
N LYS A 59 7.48 -12.95 6.99
CA LYS A 59 8.44 -14.01 6.68
C LYS A 59 9.34 -13.50 5.58
N ARG A 60 10.65 -13.61 5.80
CA ARG A 60 11.62 -13.36 4.73
C ARG A 60 11.36 -14.32 3.57
N GLY A 61 11.20 -13.76 2.37
CA GLY A 61 11.32 -14.52 1.11
C GLY A 61 10.09 -14.53 0.20
N TYR A 62 8.90 -14.13 0.66
CA TYR A 62 7.70 -14.01 -0.19
C TYR A 62 6.59 -13.22 0.50
N ASP A 63 5.70 -12.64 -0.30
CA ASP A 63 4.58 -11.81 0.14
C ASP A 63 3.22 -12.51 -0.09
N ALA A 64 3.13 -13.40 -1.09
CA ALA A 64 1.92 -14.17 -1.40
C ALA A 64 2.23 -15.59 -1.91
N ILE A 65 1.20 -16.45 -1.90
CA ILE A 65 1.27 -17.85 -2.35
C ILE A 65 0.03 -18.22 -3.18
N ASP A 66 0.19 -19.05 -4.21
CA ASP A 66 -0.94 -19.61 -4.96
C ASP A 66 -1.46 -20.92 -4.34
N GLN A 67 -2.53 -21.47 -4.91
CA GLN A 67 -3.13 -22.75 -4.48
C GLN A 67 -2.19 -23.97 -4.64
N ASN A 68 -1.15 -23.87 -5.47
CA ASN A 68 -0.17 -24.93 -5.71
C ASN A 68 1.07 -24.79 -4.81
N GLY A 69 1.08 -23.79 -3.92
CA GLY A 69 2.21 -23.52 -3.04
C GLY A 69 3.33 -22.69 -3.67
N LYS A 70 3.14 -22.15 -4.88
CA LYS A 70 4.13 -21.27 -5.53
C LYS A 70 4.15 -19.92 -4.82
N ARG A 71 5.35 -19.47 -4.49
CA ARG A 71 5.61 -18.24 -3.74
C ARG A 71 5.89 -17.07 -4.66
N TYR A 72 5.39 -15.90 -4.27
CA TYR A 72 5.50 -14.66 -5.01
C TYR A 72 6.04 -13.55 -4.11
N GLN A 73 6.98 -12.78 -4.66
CA GLN A 73 7.39 -11.51 -4.05
C GLN A 73 6.78 -10.37 -4.87
N ILE A 74 6.11 -9.46 -4.19
CA ILE A 74 5.42 -8.31 -4.77
C ILE A 74 6.25 -7.07 -4.45
N LYS A 75 6.49 -6.27 -5.47
CA LYS A 75 7.24 -5.01 -5.37
C LYS A 75 6.50 -3.94 -6.15
N SER A 76 6.51 -2.74 -5.60
CA SER A 76 5.84 -1.58 -6.16
C SER A 76 6.75 -0.37 -6.09
N ARG A 77 6.59 0.55 -7.03
CA ARG A 77 7.27 1.84 -7.02
C ARG A 77 6.23 2.94 -7.23
N ARG A 78 6.42 4.08 -6.55
CA ARG A 78 5.69 5.30 -6.89
C ARG A 78 6.46 5.95 -8.04
N LEU A 79 5.77 6.19 -9.15
CA LEU A 79 6.34 6.96 -10.24
C LEU A 79 6.41 8.43 -9.80
N ASP A 80 7.56 9.05 -10.03
CA ASP A 80 7.71 10.49 -9.90
C ASP A 80 8.72 10.99 -10.95
N PRO A 81 8.75 12.29 -11.28
CA PRO A 81 9.62 12.83 -12.32
C PRO A 81 11.13 12.59 -12.11
N THR A 82 11.55 12.22 -10.89
CA THR A 82 12.95 11.90 -10.57
C THR A 82 13.21 10.40 -10.50
N ASN A 83 12.20 9.56 -10.75
CA ASN A 83 12.27 8.12 -10.67
C ASN A 83 11.34 7.46 -11.71
N GLU A 84 11.79 7.41 -12.96
CA GLU A 84 11.00 6.95 -14.11
C GLU A 84 11.04 5.43 -14.34
N SER A 85 11.82 4.65 -13.57
CA SER A 85 12.01 3.21 -13.82
C SER A 85 11.94 2.32 -12.58
#